data_AF-A0A399U892-F1
#
_entry.id   AF-A0A399U892-F1
#
_cell.length_a   1.000
_cell.length_b   1.000
_cell.length_c   1.000
_cell.angle_alpha   90.00
_cell.angle_beta   90.00
_cell.angle_gamma   90.00
#
_symmetry.space_group_name_H-M   'P 1'
#
loop_
_entity.id
_entity.type
_entity.pdbx_description
1 polymer ?
#
loop_
_entity_poly.entity_id
_entity_poly.type
_entity_poly.pdbx_seq_one_letter_code
_entity_poly.pdbx_strand_id
1 'polypeptide(L)'
;MSKLPRLLPLIAVAIGGVVAVRAAGVAPDLFQGATAWAQEAVVKEGEGARPEPKPAAVCALTPEQLAQQAGISPAELRIIQSLSKRRDALDARDADFATTLPLMVAAEQKLDAKLQALEALKSEIGALVGQVDEKEKAEEDRLVAVYSAMRPKEAAAVFATLDDGVRLPVASAMRPRTLAAIMAQMPPAAARELTEKLAKRFQAEQYAARAAAVAAPAAAVPAPTPAAQPAAAAPAPAQATQTTPRRPAARPATPPAQKAAAPAETGPRPYAAAADAPTGPRQSVQ
;
A
#
# COMPACT_ATOMS: atom_id res chain seq x y z
N MET A 1 -7.75 29.88 45.76
CA MET A 1 -8.74 30.40 44.79
C MET A 1 -8.24 30.14 43.38
N SER A 2 -8.75 29.10 42.71
CA SER A 2 -8.56 28.93 41.27
C SER A 2 -9.83 28.29 40.70
N LYS A 3 -10.61 29.10 39.97
CA LYS A 3 -11.83 28.68 39.26
C LYS A 3 -11.41 28.00 37.95
N LEU A 4 -11.60 26.70 37.84
CA LEU A 4 -11.46 25.97 36.58
C LEU A 4 -12.73 26.20 35.73
N PRO A 5 -12.62 26.76 34.50
CA PRO A 5 -13.77 26.91 33.63
C PRO A 5 -14.21 25.52 33.12
N ARG A 6 -15.52 25.25 33.23
CA ARG A 6 -16.15 24.01 32.79
C ARG A 6 -16.06 23.91 31.25
N LEU A 7 -15.26 22.98 30.74
CA LEU A 7 -15.08 22.66 29.31
C LEU A 7 -16.20 21.77 28.73
N LEU A 8 -17.05 21.21 29.58
CA LEU A 8 -18.18 20.36 29.20
C LEU A 8 -19.23 21.03 28.27
N PRO A 9 -19.63 22.31 28.45
CA PRO A 9 -20.54 22.96 27.50
C PRO A 9 -19.91 23.29 26.13
N LEU A 10 -18.59 23.46 26.04
CA LEU A 10 -17.93 23.79 24.76
C LEU A 10 -17.81 22.58 23.84
N ILE A 11 -17.59 21.39 24.40
CA ILE A 11 -17.55 20.13 23.63
C ILE A 11 -18.96 19.74 23.15
N ALA A 12 -20.01 20.05 23.92
CA ALA A 12 -21.39 19.82 23.51
C ALA A 12 -21.84 20.74 22.35
N VAL A 13 -21.36 21.98 22.30
CA VAL A 13 -21.63 22.91 21.18
C VAL A 13 -20.83 22.54 19.92
N ALA A 14 -19.61 21.98 20.07
CA ALA A 14 -18.82 21.52 18.93
C ALA A 14 -19.41 20.25 18.25
N ILE A 15 -20.01 19.34 19.02
CA ILE A 15 -20.64 18.13 18.46
C ILE A 15 -22.07 18.42 17.97
N GLY A 16 -22.84 19.25 18.68
CA GLY A 16 -24.18 19.67 18.24
C GLY A 16 -24.18 20.61 17.03
N GLY A 17 -23.19 21.51 16.94
CA GLY A 17 -23.06 22.48 15.84
C GLY A 17 -22.71 21.85 14.50
N VAL A 18 -21.88 20.79 14.48
CA VAL A 18 -21.47 20.13 13.22
C VAL A 18 -22.63 19.31 12.59
N VAL A 19 -23.57 18.82 13.40
CA VAL A 19 -24.78 18.15 12.88
C VAL A 19 -25.79 19.16 12.31
N ALA A 20 -25.93 20.33 12.93
CA ALA A 20 -26.80 21.41 12.43
C ALA A 20 -26.25 22.07 11.15
N VAL A 21 -24.92 22.25 11.04
CA VAL A 21 -24.29 22.82 9.84
C VAL A 21 -24.33 21.85 8.64
N ARG A 22 -24.34 20.52 8.87
CA ARG A 22 -24.54 19.54 7.80
C ARG A 22 -25.99 19.42 7.32
N ALA A 23 -26.96 19.95 8.08
CA ALA A 23 -28.37 20.00 7.69
C ALA A 23 -28.76 21.30 6.96
N ALA A 24 -27.94 22.36 7.04
CA ALA A 24 -28.24 23.66 6.44
C ALA A 24 -27.59 23.91 5.05
N GLY A 25 -26.80 22.97 4.53
CA GLY A 25 -26.02 23.15 3.29
C GLY A 25 -26.41 22.27 2.11
N VAL A 26 -27.44 21.42 2.21
CA VAL A 26 -27.89 20.55 1.13
C VAL A 26 -29.33 20.91 0.74
N ALA A 27 -29.42 21.73 -0.31
CA ALA A 27 -30.51 21.88 -1.29
C ALA A 27 -31.99 21.77 -0.82
N PRO A 28 -32.80 22.84 -0.96
CA PRO A 28 -34.25 22.78 -0.76
C PRO A 28 -35.04 22.15 -1.93
N ASP A 29 -34.39 21.64 -2.99
CA ASP A 29 -35.05 21.13 -4.20
C ASP A 29 -35.18 19.59 -4.30
N LEU A 30 -34.62 18.82 -3.36
CA LEU A 30 -34.68 17.35 -3.44
C LEU A 30 -36.00 16.75 -2.91
N PHE A 31 -36.84 17.55 -2.25
CA PHE A 31 -38.08 17.09 -1.62
C PHE A 31 -39.37 17.58 -2.30
N GLN A 32 -39.30 18.45 -3.33
CA GLN A 32 -40.48 18.82 -4.13
C GLN A 32 -40.93 17.71 -5.10
N GLY A 33 -40.05 16.76 -5.45
CA GLY A 33 -40.41 15.61 -6.28
C GLY A 33 -41.39 14.64 -5.60
N ALA A 34 -41.49 14.65 -4.27
CA ALA A 34 -42.36 13.74 -3.52
C ALA A 34 -43.77 14.32 -3.26
N THR A 35 -43.94 15.64 -3.27
CA THR A 35 -45.26 16.29 -3.11
C THR A 35 -46.06 16.36 -4.40
N ALA A 36 -45.43 16.20 -5.56
CA ALA A 36 -46.10 16.15 -6.86
C ALA A 36 -46.86 14.82 -7.12
N TRP A 37 -46.59 13.76 -6.35
CA TRP A 37 -47.26 12.46 -6.48
C TRP A 37 -48.37 12.23 -5.45
N ALA A 38 -48.53 13.14 -4.49
CA ALA A 38 -49.49 13.01 -3.39
C ALA A 38 -50.69 13.99 -3.50
N GLN A 39 -50.73 14.83 -4.55
CA GLN A 39 -51.83 15.77 -4.79
C GLN A 39 -52.72 15.44 -6.00
N GLU A 40 -52.58 14.25 -6.59
CA GLU A 40 -53.48 13.77 -7.67
C GLU A 40 -54.31 12.56 -7.22
N ALA A 41 -54.91 12.66 -6.03
CA ALA A 41 -55.87 11.68 -5.55
C ALA A 41 -56.98 12.31 -4.69
N VAL A 42 -57.44 13.51 -5.06
CA VAL A 42 -58.73 14.03 -4.58
C VAL A 42 -59.38 14.85 -5.71
N VAL A 43 -60.13 14.17 -6.58
CA VAL A 43 -61.23 14.80 -7.34
C VAL A 43 -62.49 13.97 -7.11
N LYS A 44 -63.51 14.71 -6.70
CA LYS A 44 -64.89 14.35 -6.38
C LYS A 44 -65.70 14.25 -7.68
N GLU A 45 -66.62 13.27 -7.72
CA GLU A 45 -67.89 13.18 -8.46
C GLU A 45 -68.04 13.78 -9.88
N GLY A 46 -68.52 12.95 -10.81
CA GLY A 46 -69.16 13.45 -12.04
C GLY A 46 -69.35 12.39 -13.12
N GLU A 47 -70.53 11.76 -13.11
CA GLU A 47 -71.39 11.51 -14.27
C GLU A 47 -70.76 11.36 -15.68
N GLY A 48 -70.98 10.21 -16.33
CA GLY A 48 -71.08 10.13 -17.79
C GLY A 48 -69.92 9.46 -18.54
N ALA A 49 -69.61 8.19 -18.25
CA ALA A 49 -68.80 7.37 -19.15
C ALA A 49 -69.63 6.96 -20.39
N ARG A 50 -69.63 7.82 -21.42
CA ARG A 50 -70.00 7.43 -22.79
C ARG A 50 -68.85 6.59 -23.35
N PRO A 51 -69.08 5.37 -23.87
CA PRO A 51 -68.01 4.58 -24.48
C PRO A 51 -67.56 5.29 -25.76
N GLU A 52 -66.32 5.78 -25.79
CA GLU A 52 -65.69 6.20 -27.04
C GLU A 52 -65.58 5.00 -27.99
N PRO A 53 -66.01 5.14 -29.25
CA PRO A 53 -65.94 4.06 -30.22
C PRO A 53 -64.47 3.80 -30.57
N LYS A 54 -64.01 2.55 -30.37
CA LYS A 54 -62.81 2.03 -31.03
C LYS A 54 -62.91 2.38 -32.52
N PRO A 55 -61.91 3.03 -33.14
CA PRO A 55 -61.96 3.29 -34.57
C PRO A 55 -62.15 1.95 -35.28
N ALA A 56 -63.19 1.89 -36.11
CA ALA A 56 -63.49 0.75 -36.95
C ALA A 56 -62.21 0.37 -37.70
N ALA A 57 -61.85 -0.91 -37.63
CA ALA A 57 -60.80 -1.48 -38.45
C ALA A 57 -61.21 -1.31 -39.92
N VAL A 58 -60.79 -0.21 -40.52
CA VAL A 58 -60.83 -0.01 -41.96
C VAL A 58 -59.96 -1.13 -42.55
N CYS A 59 -60.53 -1.84 -43.51
CA CYS A 59 -60.05 -3.06 -44.14
C CYS A 59 -58.51 -3.15 -44.28
N ALA A 60 -57.84 -3.66 -43.26
CA ALA A 60 -56.48 -4.15 -43.41
C ALA A 60 -56.59 -5.49 -44.14
N LEU A 61 -56.11 -5.54 -45.39
CA LEU A 61 -55.95 -6.80 -46.11
C LEU A 61 -55.23 -7.80 -45.20
N THR A 62 -55.73 -9.03 -45.15
CA THR A 62 -55.02 -10.07 -44.40
C THR A 62 -53.62 -10.24 -45.02
N PRO A 63 -52.60 -10.64 -44.24
CA PRO A 63 -51.24 -10.85 -44.75
C PRO A 63 -51.22 -11.77 -45.99
N GLU A 64 -52.19 -12.66 -46.10
CA GLU A 64 -52.40 -13.57 -47.23
C GLU A 64 -52.93 -12.86 -48.48
N GLN A 65 -53.84 -11.89 -48.33
CA GLN A 65 -54.33 -11.06 -49.44
C GLN A 65 -53.26 -10.06 -49.91
N LEU A 66 -52.43 -9.54 -48.99
CA LEU A 66 -51.28 -8.71 -49.31
C LEU A 66 -50.21 -9.50 -50.10
N ALA A 67 -49.96 -10.75 -49.71
CA ALA A 67 -49.05 -11.65 -50.42
C ALA A 67 -49.51 -11.89 -51.87
N GLN A 68 -50.81 -12.14 -52.08
CA GLN A 68 -51.39 -12.39 -53.39
C GLN A 68 -51.33 -11.17 -54.34
N GLN A 69 -51.53 -9.95 -53.82
CA GLN A 69 -51.39 -8.73 -54.61
C GLN A 69 -49.93 -8.41 -54.96
N ALA A 70 -48.98 -8.78 -54.10
CA ALA A 70 -47.55 -8.57 -54.33
C ALA A 70 -46.89 -9.66 -55.19
N GLY A 71 -47.60 -10.75 -55.52
CA GLY A 71 -47.04 -11.90 -56.24
C GLY A 71 -46.04 -12.72 -55.41
N ILE A 72 -46.09 -12.61 -54.07
CA ILE A 72 -45.14 -13.23 -53.13
C ILE A 72 -45.80 -14.43 -52.44
N SER A 73 -45.05 -15.49 -52.17
CA SER A 73 -45.56 -16.66 -51.44
C SER A 73 -45.85 -16.30 -49.96
N PRO A 74 -46.91 -16.83 -49.33
CA PRO A 74 -47.21 -16.57 -47.91
C PRO A 74 -46.07 -16.99 -46.96
N ALA A 75 -45.19 -17.92 -47.35
CA ALA A 75 -44.00 -18.27 -46.59
C ALA A 75 -42.90 -17.19 -46.65
N GLU A 76 -42.69 -16.61 -47.83
CA GLU A 76 -41.73 -15.52 -48.04
C GLU A 76 -42.14 -14.26 -47.28
N LEU A 77 -43.44 -13.94 -47.25
CA LEU A 77 -43.97 -12.81 -46.49
C LEU A 77 -43.71 -12.95 -44.98
N ARG A 78 -43.85 -14.17 -44.42
CA ARG A 78 -43.52 -14.44 -43.01
C ARG A 78 -42.03 -14.25 -42.73
N ILE A 79 -41.17 -14.67 -43.64
CA ILE A 79 -39.71 -14.49 -43.51
C ILE A 79 -39.38 -12.99 -43.51
N ILE A 80 -39.88 -12.23 -44.49
CA ILE A 80 -39.68 -10.78 -44.56
C ILE A 80 -40.16 -10.09 -43.29
N GLN A 81 -41.33 -10.45 -42.77
CA GLN A 81 -41.84 -9.90 -41.52
C GLN A 81 -40.96 -10.25 -40.32
N SER A 82 -40.45 -11.48 -40.24
CA SER A 82 -39.53 -11.89 -39.16
C SER A 82 -38.17 -11.19 -39.23
N LEU A 83 -37.65 -10.95 -40.44
CA LEU A 83 -36.43 -10.19 -40.66
C LEU A 83 -36.62 -8.71 -40.31
N SER A 84 -37.75 -8.10 -40.67
CA SER A 84 -38.12 -6.74 -40.26
C SER A 84 -38.20 -6.63 -38.74
N LYS A 85 -38.94 -7.53 -38.07
CA LYS A 85 -39.00 -7.55 -36.60
C LYS A 85 -37.63 -7.72 -35.93
N ARG A 86 -36.77 -8.55 -36.52
CA ARG A 86 -35.40 -8.72 -36.03
C ARG A 86 -34.55 -7.48 -36.26
N ARG A 87 -34.75 -6.78 -37.37
CA ARG A 87 -34.10 -5.49 -37.66
C ARG A 87 -34.50 -4.44 -36.63
N ASP A 88 -35.80 -4.29 -36.38
CA ASP A 88 -36.31 -3.34 -35.38
C ASP A 88 -35.76 -3.64 -33.98
N ALA A 89 -35.67 -4.92 -33.61
CA ALA A 89 -35.09 -5.34 -32.33
C ALA A 89 -33.58 -5.06 -32.24
N LEU A 90 -32.84 -5.16 -33.34
CA LEU A 90 -31.41 -4.80 -33.37
C LEU A 90 -31.23 -3.29 -33.31
N ASP A 91 -32.00 -2.53 -34.09
CA ASP A 91 -31.95 -1.06 -34.09
C ASP A 91 -32.30 -0.49 -32.70
N ALA A 92 -33.24 -1.12 -31.97
CA ALA A 92 -33.54 -0.76 -30.58
C ALA A 92 -32.36 -1.01 -29.63
N ARG A 93 -31.62 -2.12 -29.81
CA ARG A 93 -30.42 -2.42 -29.00
C ARG A 93 -29.27 -1.51 -29.34
N ASP A 94 -29.08 -1.20 -30.62
CA ASP A 94 -28.04 -0.27 -31.07
C ASP A 94 -28.29 1.13 -30.51
N ALA A 95 -29.55 1.58 -30.45
CA ALA A 95 -29.92 2.82 -29.79
C ALA A 95 -29.63 2.80 -28.27
N ASP A 96 -29.94 1.70 -27.59
CA ASP A 96 -29.63 1.52 -26.16
C ASP A 96 -28.12 1.59 -25.90
N PHE A 97 -27.31 0.89 -26.70
CA PHE A 97 -25.85 0.95 -26.62
C PHE A 97 -25.28 2.34 -26.96
N ALA A 98 -25.86 3.04 -27.93
CA ALA A 98 -25.46 4.40 -28.29
C ALA A 98 -25.59 5.38 -27.11
N THR A 99 -26.52 5.13 -26.17
CA THR A 99 -26.70 5.95 -24.97
C THR A 99 -25.87 5.48 -23.78
N THR A 100 -25.76 4.18 -23.57
CA THR A 100 -25.10 3.60 -22.38
C THR A 100 -23.58 3.59 -22.48
N LEU A 101 -23.01 3.30 -23.66
CA LEU A 101 -21.56 3.22 -23.85
C LEU A 101 -20.84 4.55 -23.54
N PRO A 102 -21.30 5.72 -24.00
CA PRO A 102 -20.65 6.99 -23.64
C PRO A 102 -20.68 7.28 -22.14
N LEU A 103 -21.77 6.92 -21.45
CA LEU A 103 -21.87 7.07 -20.00
C LEU A 103 -20.89 6.15 -19.26
N MET A 104 -20.72 4.91 -19.72
CA MET A 104 -19.75 3.98 -19.17
C MET A 104 -18.32 4.46 -19.40
N VAL A 105 -17.99 4.95 -20.60
CA VAL A 105 -16.65 5.50 -20.91
C VAL A 105 -16.36 6.74 -20.05
N ALA A 106 -17.33 7.64 -19.89
CA ALA A 106 -17.18 8.80 -19.01
C ALA A 106 -17.00 8.39 -17.53
N ALA A 107 -17.68 7.33 -17.09
CA ALA A 107 -17.52 6.77 -15.75
C ALA A 107 -16.14 6.14 -15.56
N GLU A 108 -15.65 5.38 -16.53
CA GLU A 108 -14.30 4.79 -16.54
C GLU A 108 -13.22 5.87 -16.46
N GLN A 109 -13.28 6.88 -17.32
CA GLN A 109 -12.36 8.02 -17.28
C GLN A 109 -12.37 8.75 -15.92
N LYS A 110 -13.55 8.88 -15.30
CA LYS A 110 -13.68 9.48 -13.98
C LYS A 110 -13.11 8.60 -12.87
N LEU A 111 -13.19 7.28 -13.01
CA LEU A 111 -12.57 6.33 -12.09
C LEU A 111 -11.05 6.34 -12.25
N ASP A 112 -10.54 6.33 -13.47
CA ASP A 112 -9.10 6.41 -13.75
C ASP A 112 -8.49 7.70 -13.19
N ALA A 113 -9.15 8.84 -13.41
CA ALA A 113 -8.72 10.12 -12.83
C ALA A 113 -8.68 10.08 -11.29
N LYS A 114 -9.65 9.41 -10.65
CA LYS A 114 -9.67 9.22 -9.20
C LYS A 114 -8.58 8.27 -8.72
N LEU A 115 -8.32 7.19 -9.45
CA LEU A 115 -7.24 6.24 -9.13
C LEU A 115 -5.88 6.95 -9.20
N GLN A 116 -5.63 7.69 -10.28
CA GLN A 116 -4.40 8.48 -10.43
C GLN A 116 -4.25 9.51 -9.30
N ALA A 117 -5.33 10.21 -8.92
CA ALA A 117 -5.31 11.15 -7.80
C ALA A 117 -5.00 10.46 -6.45
N LEU A 118 -5.57 9.28 -6.21
CA LEU A 118 -5.30 8.50 -5.00
C LEU A 118 -3.88 7.94 -4.98
N GLU A 119 -3.35 7.51 -6.11
CA GLU A 119 -1.96 7.04 -6.25
C GLU A 119 -0.98 8.20 -6.02
N ALA A 120 -1.25 9.37 -6.59
CA ALA A 120 -0.46 10.58 -6.35
C ALA A 120 -0.47 10.96 -4.87
N LEU A 121 -1.64 10.96 -4.22
CA LEU A 121 -1.76 11.23 -2.79
C LEU A 121 -1.04 10.19 -1.94
N LYS A 122 -1.13 8.90 -2.28
CA LYS A 122 -0.38 7.83 -1.61
C LYS A 122 1.13 8.05 -1.72
N SER A 123 1.61 8.46 -2.90
CA SER A 123 3.03 8.78 -3.10
C SER A 123 3.45 10.00 -2.29
N GLU A 124 2.64 11.04 -2.25
CA GLU A 124 2.91 12.26 -1.47
C GLU A 124 2.96 11.95 0.03
N ILE A 125 1.98 11.21 0.54
CA ILE A 125 1.97 10.76 1.94
C ILE A 125 3.20 9.88 2.23
N GLY A 126 3.53 8.94 1.34
CA GLY A 126 4.73 8.11 1.48
C GLY A 126 6.01 8.94 1.54
N ALA A 127 6.11 9.98 0.71
CA ALA A 127 7.25 10.90 0.73
C ALA A 127 7.30 11.74 2.02
N LEU A 128 6.16 12.23 2.51
CA LEU A 128 6.08 12.99 3.76
C LEU A 128 6.43 12.13 4.97
N VAL A 129 5.92 10.90 5.04
CA VAL A 129 6.26 9.94 6.10
C VAL A 129 7.76 9.65 6.06
N GLY A 130 8.32 9.38 4.88
CA GLY A 130 9.77 9.18 4.74
C GLY A 130 10.59 10.39 5.19
N GLN A 131 10.15 11.63 4.91
CA GLN A 131 10.82 12.84 5.40
C GLN A 131 10.75 12.98 6.93
N VAL A 132 9.66 12.56 7.56
CA VAL A 132 9.52 12.56 9.01
C VAL A 132 10.44 11.50 9.62
N ASP A 133 10.43 10.28 9.09
CA ASP A 133 11.30 9.18 9.56
C ASP A 133 12.79 9.59 9.49
N GLU A 134 13.22 10.25 8.41
CA GLU A 134 14.61 10.70 8.28
C GLU A 134 14.95 11.83 9.27
N LYS A 135 14.01 12.72 9.58
CA LYS A 135 14.21 13.75 10.63
C LYS A 135 14.29 13.13 12.02
N GLU A 136 13.40 12.19 12.34
CA GLU A 136 13.40 11.48 13.61
C GLU A 136 14.71 10.70 13.80
N LYS A 137 15.17 9.96 12.78
CA LYS A 137 16.49 9.29 12.80
C LYS A 137 17.63 10.28 12.99
N ALA A 138 17.62 11.41 12.28
CA ALA A 138 18.67 12.41 12.42
C ALA A 138 18.71 13.04 13.83
N GLU A 139 17.55 13.23 14.46
CA GLU A 139 17.46 13.67 15.85
C GLU A 139 17.96 12.60 16.82
N GLU A 140 17.57 11.35 16.61
CA GLU A 140 18.05 10.20 17.38
C GLU A 140 19.58 10.05 17.29
N ASP A 141 20.14 10.11 16.08
CA ASP A 141 21.58 10.04 15.84
C ASP A 141 22.34 11.18 16.53
N ARG A 142 21.77 12.39 16.54
CA ARG A 142 22.34 13.52 17.29
C ARG A 142 22.34 13.25 18.79
N LEU A 143 21.27 12.69 19.34
CA LEU A 143 21.20 12.31 20.76
C LEU A 143 22.22 11.21 21.07
N VAL A 144 22.30 10.17 20.23
CA VAL A 144 23.31 9.10 20.36
C VAL A 144 24.72 9.68 20.32
N ALA A 145 25.01 10.64 19.44
CA ALA A 145 26.31 11.29 19.36
C ALA A 145 26.66 12.04 20.66
N VAL A 146 25.71 12.80 21.23
CA VAL A 146 25.91 13.53 22.49
C VAL A 146 26.21 12.56 23.64
N TYR A 147 25.41 11.50 23.80
CA TYR A 147 25.61 10.54 24.89
C TYR A 147 26.85 9.66 24.71
N SER A 148 27.20 9.31 23.48
CA SER A 148 28.39 8.50 23.20
C SER A 148 29.71 9.27 23.34
N ALA A 149 29.69 10.60 23.19
CA ALA A 149 30.84 11.47 23.45
C ALA A 149 31.05 11.73 24.95
N MET A 150 30.03 11.51 25.78
CA MET A 150 30.09 11.73 27.23
C MET A 150 30.79 10.56 27.95
N ARG A 151 31.30 10.80 29.17
CA ARG A 151 31.90 9.73 29.97
C ARG A 151 30.82 8.71 30.38
N PRO A 152 31.11 7.39 30.34
CA PRO A 152 30.10 6.36 30.60
C PRO A 152 29.39 6.49 31.96
N LYS A 153 30.12 6.94 33.00
CA LYS A 153 29.56 7.16 34.34
C LYS A 153 28.54 8.30 34.39
N GLU A 154 28.84 9.42 33.73
CA GLU A 154 27.94 10.57 33.65
C GLU A 154 26.73 10.26 32.76
N ALA A 155 26.96 9.58 31.63
CA ALA A 155 25.91 9.12 30.74
C ALA A 155 24.94 8.19 31.47
N ALA A 156 25.44 7.22 32.24
CA ALA A 156 24.61 6.29 32.99
C ALA A 156 23.70 6.98 34.02
N ALA A 157 24.19 8.01 34.72
CA ALA A 157 23.42 8.77 35.68
C ALA A 157 22.24 9.50 35.02
N VAL A 158 22.46 10.16 33.88
CA VAL A 158 21.40 10.85 33.13
C VAL A 158 20.43 9.86 32.51
N PHE A 159 20.94 8.79 31.88
CA PHE A 159 20.12 7.79 31.18
C PHE A 159 19.18 7.02 32.10
N ALA A 160 19.55 6.85 33.38
CA ALA A 160 18.68 6.24 34.39
C ALA A 160 17.45 7.09 34.73
N THR A 161 17.52 8.41 34.53
CA THR A 161 16.42 9.36 34.82
C THR A 161 15.55 9.70 33.61
N LEU A 162 15.94 9.23 32.42
CA LEU A 162 15.29 9.54 31.16
C LEU A 162 13.99 8.74 30.96
N ASP A 163 13.00 9.35 30.32
CA ASP A 163 11.75 8.69 29.95
C ASP A 163 11.96 7.60 28.90
N ASP A 164 11.18 6.52 28.97
CA ASP A 164 11.29 5.38 28.06
C ASP A 164 11.10 5.75 26.59
N GLY A 165 10.27 6.76 26.30
CA GLY A 165 9.98 7.22 24.94
C GLY A 165 11.22 7.73 24.21
N VAL A 166 12.18 8.33 24.93
CA VAL A 166 13.46 8.80 24.37
C VAL A 166 14.58 7.79 24.64
N ARG A 167 14.53 7.13 25.81
CA ARG A 167 15.57 6.21 26.27
C ARG A 167 15.68 4.95 25.40
N LEU A 168 14.55 4.37 25.00
CA LEU A 168 14.53 3.12 24.25
C LEU A 168 15.00 3.25 22.79
N PRO A 169 14.54 4.24 22.01
CA PRO A 169 15.09 4.48 20.68
C PRO A 169 16.59 4.71 20.75
N VAL A 170 17.05 5.71 21.51
CA VAL A 170 18.48 6.06 21.62
C VAL A 170 19.33 4.87 22.06
N ALA A 171 18.85 4.02 22.98
CA ALA A 171 19.56 2.81 23.36
C ALA A 171 19.64 1.78 22.22
N SER A 172 18.60 1.66 21.40
CA SER A 172 18.54 0.73 20.27
C SER A 172 19.41 1.15 19.09
N ALA A 173 19.52 2.45 18.81
CA ALA A 173 20.38 2.99 17.75
C ALA A 173 21.87 3.08 18.16
N MET A 174 22.16 3.06 19.46
CA MET A 174 23.53 3.18 19.96
C MET A 174 24.38 1.93 19.67
N ARG A 175 25.68 2.14 19.41
CA ARG A 175 26.65 1.05 19.21
C ARG A 175 26.70 0.12 20.43
N PRO A 176 26.65 -1.22 20.26
CA PRO A 176 26.59 -2.18 21.36
C PRO A 176 27.71 -2.03 22.40
N ARG A 177 28.94 -1.73 21.95
CA ARG A 177 30.08 -1.53 22.84
C ARG A 177 29.93 -0.31 23.76
N THR A 178 29.39 0.79 23.24
CA THR A 178 29.16 2.02 24.01
C THR A 178 28.00 1.83 24.99
N LEU A 179 26.92 1.18 24.54
CA LEU A 179 25.79 0.82 25.40
C LEU A 179 26.24 -0.03 26.59
N ALA A 180 27.05 -1.07 26.35
CA ALA A 180 27.58 -1.93 27.41
C ALA A 180 28.43 -1.15 28.43
N ALA A 181 29.26 -0.21 27.98
CA ALA A 181 30.06 0.62 28.87
C ALA A 181 29.21 1.54 29.76
N ILE A 182 28.10 2.07 29.24
CA ILE A 182 27.14 2.89 29.99
C ILE A 182 26.36 2.01 30.98
N MET A 183 25.85 0.85 30.55
CA MET A 183 25.14 -0.09 31.42
C MET A 183 26.01 -0.58 32.59
N ALA A 184 27.32 -0.77 32.37
CA ALA A 184 28.26 -1.17 33.42
C ALA A 184 28.43 -0.12 34.53
N GLN A 185 28.14 1.14 34.26
CA GLN A 185 28.20 2.25 35.24
C GLN A 185 26.82 2.62 35.80
N MET A 186 25.75 1.95 35.35
CA MET A 186 24.37 2.20 35.73
C MET A 186 23.95 1.34 36.93
N PRO A 187 22.96 1.76 37.74
CA PRO A 187 22.37 0.88 38.75
C PRO A 187 21.80 -0.42 38.13
N PRO A 188 21.98 -1.59 38.77
CA PRO A 188 21.60 -2.88 38.20
C PRO A 188 20.09 -2.99 37.94
N ALA A 189 19.25 -2.32 38.74
CA ALA A 189 17.80 -2.27 38.53
C ALA A 189 17.42 -1.56 37.22
N ALA A 190 18.06 -0.42 36.92
CA ALA A 190 17.79 0.34 35.70
C ALA A 190 18.32 -0.38 34.45
N ALA A 191 19.49 -1.01 34.54
CA ALA A 191 20.04 -1.81 33.44
C ALA A 191 19.15 -3.04 33.10
N ARG A 192 18.61 -3.70 34.13
CA ARG A 192 17.63 -4.79 33.96
C ARG A 192 16.37 -4.30 33.25
N GLU A 193 15.78 -3.21 33.74
CA GLU A 193 14.56 -2.62 33.16
C GLU A 193 14.76 -2.26 31.68
N LEU A 194 15.86 -1.58 31.36
CA LEU A 194 16.20 -1.20 29.99
C LEU A 194 16.28 -2.43 29.07
N THR A 195 16.93 -3.49 29.54
CA THR A 195 17.10 -4.75 28.77
C THR A 195 15.76 -5.44 28.55
N GLU A 196 14.92 -5.54 29.57
CA GLU A 196 13.58 -6.15 29.46
C GLU A 196 12.69 -5.37 28.48
N LYS A 197 12.76 -4.04 28.49
CA LYS A 197 11.99 -3.19 27.56
C LYS A 197 12.50 -3.28 26.12
N LEU A 198 13.82 -3.24 25.91
CA LEU A 198 14.43 -3.47 24.59
C LEU A 198 14.06 -4.85 24.03
N ALA A 199 14.13 -5.89 24.87
CA ALA A 199 13.76 -7.24 24.47
C ALA A 199 12.28 -7.34 24.08
N LYS A 200 11.36 -6.74 24.87
CA LYS A 200 9.94 -6.69 24.54
C LYS A 200 9.67 -6.00 23.21
N ARG A 201 10.35 -4.89 22.93
CA ARG A 201 10.25 -4.16 21.66
C ARG A 201 10.73 -5.02 20.49
N PHE A 202 11.91 -5.62 20.61
CA PHE A 202 12.45 -6.48 19.56
C PHE A 202 11.56 -7.69 19.28
N GLN A 203 10.99 -8.30 20.32
CA GLN A 203 10.02 -9.38 20.16
C GLN A 203 8.75 -8.90 19.44
N ALA A 204 8.20 -7.75 19.83
CA ALA A 204 7.03 -7.16 19.15
C ALA A 204 7.30 -6.90 17.66
N GLU A 205 8.47 -6.35 17.32
CA GLU A 205 8.91 -6.14 15.93
C GLU A 205 9.05 -7.48 15.17
N GLN A 206 9.61 -8.52 15.80
CA GLN A 206 9.69 -9.85 15.20
C GLN A 206 8.31 -10.50 14.99
N TYR A 207 7.38 -10.36 15.94
CA TYR A 207 6.02 -10.85 15.78
C TYR A 207 5.30 -10.11 14.67
N ALA A 208 5.46 -8.79 14.56
CA ALA A 208 4.92 -8.00 13.46
C ALA A 208 5.50 -8.43 12.11
N ALA A 209 6.82 -8.64 12.02
CA ALA A 209 7.48 -9.12 10.81
C ALA A 209 6.99 -10.53 10.40
N ARG A 210 6.80 -11.43 11.36
CA ARG A 210 6.24 -12.77 11.11
C ARG A 210 4.76 -12.71 10.71
N ALA A 211 3.96 -11.87 11.36
CA ALA A 211 2.57 -11.65 10.99
C ALA A 211 2.45 -11.07 9.58
N ALA A 212 3.30 -10.11 9.22
CA ALA A 212 3.38 -9.57 7.87
C ALA A 212 3.82 -10.62 6.85
N ALA A 213 4.76 -11.52 7.19
CA ALA A 213 5.16 -12.62 6.31
C ALA A 213 4.05 -13.66 6.07
N VAL A 214 3.13 -13.84 7.03
CA VAL A 214 1.96 -14.71 6.90
C VAL A 214 0.79 -14.00 6.20
N ALA A 215 0.66 -12.68 6.37
CA ALA A 215 -0.40 -11.86 5.78
C ALA A 215 -0.06 -11.35 4.37
N ALA A 216 1.21 -11.39 3.95
CA ALA A 216 1.57 -11.19 2.56
C ALA A 216 0.85 -12.27 1.73
N PRO A 217 0.12 -11.90 0.65
CA PRO A 217 -0.53 -12.88 -0.19
C PRO A 217 0.56 -13.86 -0.66
N ALA A 218 0.26 -15.16 -0.59
CA ALA A 218 1.11 -16.25 -1.04
C ALA A 218 1.37 -16.17 -2.55
N ALA A 219 2.09 -15.16 -2.99
CA ALA A 219 2.63 -14.98 -4.33
C ALA A 219 4.12 -15.40 -4.32
N ALA A 220 4.39 -16.55 -3.70
CA ALA A 220 5.59 -17.36 -3.89
C ALA A 220 5.43 -18.58 -3.00
N VAL A 221 4.64 -19.56 -3.44
CA VAL A 221 4.88 -20.94 -3.03
C VAL A 221 6.11 -21.36 -3.82
N PRO A 222 7.32 -21.50 -3.25
CA PRO A 222 8.35 -22.26 -3.94
C PRO A 222 7.79 -23.67 -4.06
N ALA A 223 7.53 -24.10 -5.29
CA ALA A 223 7.15 -25.47 -5.59
C ALA A 223 8.12 -26.41 -4.83
N PRO A 224 7.62 -27.43 -4.11
CA PRO A 224 8.50 -28.39 -3.48
C PRO A 224 9.28 -29.09 -4.60
N THR A 225 10.57 -28.80 -4.69
CA THR A 225 11.49 -29.64 -5.45
C THR A 225 11.40 -31.04 -4.86
N PRO A 226 11.09 -32.09 -5.64
CA PRO A 226 11.07 -33.44 -5.11
C PRO A 226 12.46 -33.78 -4.58
N ALA A 227 12.56 -33.93 -3.25
CA ALA A 227 13.76 -34.41 -2.60
C ALA A 227 14.05 -35.83 -3.13
N ALA A 228 15.25 -36.00 -3.68
CA ALA A 228 15.83 -37.30 -3.96
C ALA A 228 15.77 -38.17 -2.69
N GLN A 229 15.22 -39.37 -2.83
CA GLN A 229 15.08 -40.34 -1.75
C GLN A 229 16.46 -40.74 -1.19
N PRO A 230 16.66 -40.73 0.13
CA PRO A 230 17.86 -41.32 0.73
C PRO A 230 17.77 -42.84 0.67
N ALA A 231 18.80 -43.44 0.06
CA ALA A 231 18.99 -44.89 0.01
C ALA A 231 19.07 -45.50 1.42
N ALA A 232 18.49 -46.70 1.52
CA ALA A 232 18.30 -47.48 2.73
C ALA A 232 19.56 -47.64 3.60
N ALA A 233 19.41 -47.37 4.89
CA ALA A 233 20.34 -47.75 5.94
C ALA A 233 20.15 -49.24 6.28
N ALA A 234 21.24 -50.01 6.20
CA ALA A 234 21.35 -51.34 6.78
C ALA A 234 21.54 -51.24 8.31
N PRO A 235 21.06 -52.21 9.11
CA PRO A 235 21.09 -52.12 10.56
C PRO A 235 22.48 -52.47 11.14
N ALA A 236 22.83 -51.76 12.21
CA ALA A 236 24.05 -51.92 12.99
C ALA A 236 24.10 -53.26 13.76
N PRO A 237 25.31 -53.73 14.14
CA PRO A 237 25.50 -54.49 15.34
C PRO A 237 26.19 -53.67 16.44
N ALA A 238 26.01 -54.17 17.66
CA ALA A 238 26.13 -53.48 18.92
C ALA A 238 27.56 -53.26 19.44
N GLN A 239 27.64 -52.19 20.25
CA GLN A 239 28.52 -51.88 21.37
C GLN A 239 29.67 -52.84 21.70
N ALA A 240 30.88 -52.29 21.76
CA ALA A 240 31.95 -52.74 22.65
C ALA A 240 32.52 -51.52 23.39
N THR A 241 32.44 -51.59 24.71
CA THR A 241 33.09 -50.74 25.69
C THR A 241 34.62 -50.91 25.66
N GLN A 242 35.31 -49.90 26.22
CA GLN A 242 36.73 -49.82 26.67
C GLN A 242 37.55 -48.84 25.82
N THR A 243 38.47 -48.01 26.30
CA THR A 243 39.03 -47.61 27.60
C THR A 243 39.88 -46.35 27.26
N THR A 244 39.99 -45.38 28.17
CA THR A 244 41.07 -44.37 28.09
C THR A 244 42.43 -45.08 28.32
N PRO A 245 43.54 -44.66 27.68
CA PRO A 245 44.35 -43.62 28.32
C PRO A 245 45.27 -42.75 27.42
N ARG A 246 45.67 -41.62 28.02
CA ARG A 246 46.99 -40.96 27.99
C ARG A 246 47.51 -40.19 26.75
N ARG A 247 47.73 -38.89 27.03
CA ARG A 247 48.68 -37.92 26.47
C ARG A 247 50.09 -38.49 26.16
N PRO A 248 50.77 -37.99 25.12
CA PRO A 248 51.98 -37.15 25.27
C PRO A 248 51.86 -35.85 24.42
N ALA A 249 52.11 -34.67 24.95
CA ALA A 249 53.40 -33.97 25.09
C ALA A 249 53.87 -33.26 23.80
N ALA A 250 54.29 -32.01 24.00
CA ALA A 250 54.51 -30.95 23.02
C ALA A 250 55.80 -31.07 22.19
N ARG A 251 55.89 -30.31 21.08
CA ARG A 251 57.10 -29.61 20.59
C ARG A 251 56.75 -28.62 19.45
N PRO A 252 57.62 -27.63 19.14
CA PRO A 252 57.22 -26.23 19.06
C PRO A 252 57.44 -25.56 17.69
N ALA A 253 57.03 -24.29 17.63
CA ALA A 253 57.08 -23.35 16.50
C ALA A 253 58.44 -23.18 15.81
N THR A 254 58.39 -22.95 14.49
CA THR A 254 59.49 -22.44 13.65
C THR A 254 59.43 -20.91 13.51
N PRO A 255 60.58 -20.22 13.49
CA PRO A 255 60.66 -18.74 13.47
C PRO A 255 60.71 -18.16 12.05
N PRO A 256 60.40 -16.86 11.85
CA PRO A 256 60.67 -16.17 10.60
C PRO A 256 62.11 -15.62 10.56
N ALA A 257 62.74 -15.69 9.39
CA ALA A 257 64.06 -15.11 9.13
C ALA A 257 63.98 -13.60 8.85
N GLN A 258 64.83 -12.82 9.52
CA GLN A 258 65.19 -11.44 9.18
C GLN A 258 66.60 -11.40 8.59
N LYS A 259 66.77 -10.66 7.49
CA LYS A 259 67.92 -9.82 7.07
C LYS A 259 67.74 -9.50 5.57
N ALA A 260 68.08 -8.34 5.02
CA ALA A 260 68.73 -7.13 5.49
C ALA A 260 68.46 -5.99 4.47
N ALA A 261 68.49 -4.75 4.97
CA ALA A 261 69.04 -3.52 4.39
C ALA A 261 68.93 -3.20 2.87
N ALA A 262 68.41 -1.98 2.64
CA ALA A 262 68.49 -1.08 1.47
C ALA A 262 69.95 -0.80 1.00
N PRO A 263 70.26 0.02 -0.05
CA PRO A 263 69.44 1.07 -0.70
C PRO A 263 69.61 1.24 -2.23
N ALA A 264 68.80 2.11 -2.85
CA ALA A 264 69.27 3.15 -3.79
C ALA A 264 68.10 3.89 -4.46
N GLU A 265 68.29 5.20 -4.56
CA GLU A 265 67.44 6.22 -5.17
C GLU A 265 67.22 6.04 -6.68
N THR A 266 66.05 6.46 -7.15
CA THR A 266 65.78 7.12 -8.45
C THR A 266 64.26 7.38 -8.48
N GLY A 267 63.78 8.56 -8.10
CA GLY A 267 63.71 9.74 -8.98
C GLY A 267 62.26 9.92 -9.48
N PRO A 268 61.54 11.01 -9.11
CA PRO A 268 60.15 11.20 -9.49
C PRO A 268 60.02 11.73 -10.93
N ARG A 269 59.19 11.08 -11.77
CA ARG A 269 58.73 11.67 -13.04
C ARG A 269 57.33 12.26 -12.84
N PRO A 270 57.18 13.60 -12.89
CA PRO A 270 55.87 14.23 -13.01
C PRO A 270 55.39 14.13 -14.47
N TYR A 271 54.16 13.66 -14.67
CA TYR A 271 53.49 13.76 -15.95
C TYR A 271 52.99 15.21 -16.11
N ALA A 272 53.67 15.98 -16.96
CA ALA A 272 53.28 17.34 -17.32
C ALA A 272 52.39 17.36 -18.57
N ALA A 273 51.52 18.36 -18.61
CA ALA A 273 50.47 18.65 -19.57
C ALA A 273 50.94 19.28 -20.89
N ALA A 274 50.09 19.21 -21.92
CA ALA A 274 49.73 20.25 -22.90
C ALA A 274 48.95 19.58 -24.06
N ALA A 275 47.67 19.85 -24.26
CA ALA A 275 47.09 20.99 -24.99
C ALA A 275 47.14 20.82 -26.52
N ASP A 276 45.98 20.60 -27.14
CA ASP A 276 45.52 21.37 -28.29
C ASP A 276 44.01 21.17 -28.51
N ALA A 277 43.31 22.27 -28.75
CA ALA A 277 41.88 22.37 -29.05
C ALA A 277 41.71 22.90 -30.51
N PRO A 278 40.52 23.36 -30.93
CA PRO A 278 39.43 22.58 -31.49
C PRO A 278 39.18 22.91 -32.99
N THR A 279 38.46 22.06 -33.72
CA THR A 279 37.93 22.40 -35.06
C THR A 279 36.41 22.37 -35.05
N GLY A 280 35.80 23.49 -35.46
CA GLY A 280 34.37 23.77 -35.41
C GLY A 280 33.49 23.09 -36.49
N PRO A 281 32.22 23.55 -36.62
CA PRO A 281 31.09 22.71 -37.01
C PRO A 281 30.75 22.76 -38.51
N ARG A 282 30.04 21.73 -39.00
CA ARG A 282 29.27 21.80 -40.26
C ARG A 282 27.81 21.42 -40.05
N GLN A 283 26.94 22.39 -40.35
CA GLN A 283 25.52 22.23 -40.63
C GLN A 283 25.31 21.65 -42.05
N SER A 284 24.25 20.86 -42.24
CA SER A 284 23.23 20.95 -43.32
C SER A 284 22.37 19.69 -43.29
N VAL A 285 21.08 19.77 -42.96
CA VAL A 285 19.94 19.83 -43.91
C VAL A 285 19.89 18.62 -44.86
N GLN A 286 19.01 17.66 -44.54
CA GLN A 286 17.92 17.19 -45.39
C GLN A 286 16.86 16.47 -44.54
#